data_AF-A0A1I3KFB4-F1
#
_entry.id   AF-A0A1I3KFB4-F1
#
_cell.length_a   1.000
_cell.length_b   1.000
_cell.length_c   1.000
_cell.angle_alpha   90.00
_cell.angle_beta   90.00
_cell.angle_gamma   90.00
#
_symmetry.space_group_name_H-M   'P 1'
#
loop_
_entity.id
_entity.type
_entity.pdbx_description
1 polymer ?
#
loop_
_entity_poly.entity_id
_entity_poly.type
_entity_poly.pdbx_seq_one_letter_code
_entity_poly.pdbx_strand_id
1 'polypeptide(L)'
;MPTETKLTLKHQRAEQVNQAIKIIADHGRRFFYSQASGLYASVEVDARGKVWWIDDYTGKRIYTHPNTWGNRWRGFSHGGTLRDLVEAFRDYICTGKQLSPFYLGPERHRITDGNIWGYSTEAMTAVREQAGTLPVFRQSQQQDTA
;
A
#
# COMPACT_ATOMS: atom_id res chain seq x y z
N MET A 1 23.94 14.97 -13.01
CA MET A 1 23.17 13.70 -13.03
C MET A 1 22.47 13.38 -11.68
N PRO A 2 21.55 14.20 -11.12
CA PRO A 2 20.83 13.84 -9.87
C PRO A 2 19.41 13.29 -10.10
N THR A 3 18.81 13.55 -11.26
CA THR A 3 17.40 13.25 -11.55
C THR A 3 17.16 11.78 -11.85
N GLU A 4 18.08 11.15 -12.58
CA GLU A 4 18.02 9.74 -12.96
C GLU A 4 18.07 8.85 -11.72
N THR A 5 18.99 9.13 -10.79
CA THR A 5 19.08 8.43 -9.49
C THR A 5 17.78 8.56 -8.67
N LYS A 6 17.14 9.74 -8.67
CA LYS A 6 15.87 9.94 -7.97
C LYS A 6 14.72 9.15 -8.60
N LEU A 7 14.69 9.04 -9.92
CA LEU A 7 13.65 8.27 -10.63
C LEU A 7 13.85 6.76 -10.38
N THR A 8 15.08 6.26 -10.47
CA THR A 8 15.41 4.86 -10.16
C THR A 8 14.99 4.48 -8.74
N LEU A 9 15.26 5.34 -7.75
CA LEU A 9 14.82 5.11 -6.36
C LEU A 9 13.30 5.03 -6.23
N LYS A 10 12.55 5.85 -6.98
CA LYS A 10 11.08 5.78 -6.98
C LYS A 10 10.58 4.47 -7.58
N HIS A 11 11.20 3.99 -8.66
CA HIS A 11 10.86 2.68 -9.24
C HIS A 11 11.14 1.54 -8.26
N GLN A 12 12.29 1.56 -7.59
CA GLN A 12 12.62 0.56 -6.56
C GLN A 12 11.59 0.55 -5.42
N ARG A 13 11.16 1.72 -4.95
CA ARG A 13 10.14 1.83 -3.91
C ARG A 13 8.76 1.40 -4.38
N ALA A 14 8.42 1.64 -5.65
CA ALA A 14 7.18 1.17 -6.23
C ALA A 14 7.13 -0.36 -6.27
N GLU A 15 8.25 -1.02 -6.58
CA GLU A 15 8.35 -2.48 -6.51
C GLU A 15 8.13 -3.01 -5.09
N GLN A 16 8.75 -2.38 -4.09
CA GLN A 16 8.54 -2.74 -2.67
C GLN A 16 7.08 -2.56 -2.24
N VAL A 17 6.41 -1.53 -2.73
CA VAL A 17 4.98 -1.31 -2.52
C VAL A 17 4.15 -2.40 -3.22
N ASN A 18 4.47 -2.76 -4.46
CA ASN A 18 3.77 -3.83 -5.18
C ASN A 18 3.87 -5.19 -4.46
N GLN A 19 5.01 -5.48 -3.84
CA GLN A 19 5.16 -6.66 -2.97
C GLN A 19 4.22 -6.59 -1.76
N ALA A 20 4.12 -5.44 -1.09
CA ALA A 20 3.20 -5.26 0.04
C ALA A 20 1.74 -5.41 -0.39
N ILE A 21 1.35 -4.82 -1.52
CA ILE A 21 0.00 -4.95 -2.09
C ILE A 21 -0.32 -6.43 -2.35
N LYS A 22 0.61 -7.16 -2.97
CA LYS A 22 0.42 -8.59 -3.26
C LYS A 22 0.21 -9.41 -1.99
N ILE A 23 1.01 -9.18 -0.95
CA ILE A 23 0.83 -9.88 0.34
C ILE A 23 -0.56 -9.58 0.92
N ILE A 24 -0.99 -8.33 0.95
CA ILE A 24 -2.33 -7.95 1.46
C ILE A 24 -3.45 -8.65 0.66
N ALA A 25 -3.25 -8.77 -0.65
CA ALA A 25 -4.19 -9.36 -1.60
C ALA A 25 -4.25 -10.88 -1.58
N ASP A 26 -3.20 -11.55 -1.11
CA ASP A 26 -3.16 -13.00 -0.97
C ASP A 26 -3.77 -13.48 0.37
N HIS A 27 -4.11 -12.57 1.29
CA HIS A 27 -4.61 -12.91 2.63
C HIS A 27 -6.00 -12.35 2.93
N GLY A 28 -6.68 -12.98 3.90
CA GLY A 28 -7.95 -12.52 4.46
C GLY A 28 -9.03 -12.31 3.39
N ARG A 29 -9.55 -11.08 3.30
CA ARG A 29 -10.59 -10.71 2.32
C ARG A 29 -10.03 -10.44 0.92
N ARG A 30 -8.73 -10.63 0.72
CA ARG A 30 -8.03 -10.45 -0.56
C ARG A 30 -8.17 -9.04 -1.13
N PHE A 31 -8.04 -8.02 -0.26
CA PHE A 31 -8.05 -6.64 -0.73
C PHE A 31 -6.97 -6.40 -1.76
N PHE A 32 -7.27 -5.59 -2.78
CA PHE A 32 -6.40 -5.37 -3.95
C PHE A 32 -6.23 -6.58 -4.87
N TYR A 33 -7.07 -7.61 -4.74
CA TYR A 33 -7.23 -8.64 -5.77
C TYR A 33 -8.70 -8.78 -6.14
N SER A 34 -8.97 -8.80 -7.45
CA SER A 34 -10.30 -9.04 -7.95
C SER A 34 -10.39 -10.43 -8.56
N GLN A 35 -11.29 -11.25 -8.03
CA GLN A 35 -11.64 -12.54 -8.64
C GLN A 35 -12.28 -12.39 -10.01
N ALA A 36 -13.00 -11.28 -10.25
CA ALA A 36 -13.73 -11.06 -11.51
C ALA A 36 -12.77 -10.77 -12.68
N SER A 37 -11.70 -10.00 -12.44
CA SER A 37 -10.68 -9.69 -13.45
C SER A 37 -9.47 -10.62 -13.40
N GLY A 38 -9.25 -11.32 -12.27
CA GLY A 38 -8.05 -12.11 -12.02
C GLY A 38 -6.79 -11.26 -11.80
N LEU A 39 -6.95 -9.98 -11.50
CA LEU A 39 -5.85 -9.02 -11.39
C LEU A 39 -5.57 -8.61 -9.95
N TYR A 40 -4.30 -8.30 -9.70
CA TYR A 40 -3.86 -7.57 -8.52
C TYR A 40 -3.81 -6.08 -8.84
N ALA A 41 -4.13 -5.24 -7.87
CA ALA A 41 -3.89 -3.82 -7.97
C ALA A 41 -2.38 -3.59 -7.88
N SER A 42 -1.92 -2.49 -8.45
CA SER A 42 -0.49 -2.17 -8.44
C SER A 42 -0.26 -0.67 -8.49
N VAL A 43 1.00 -0.28 -8.26
CA VAL A 43 1.48 1.08 -8.47
C VAL A 43 2.53 1.11 -9.57
N GLU A 44 2.49 2.21 -10.33
CA GLU A 44 3.48 2.52 -11.36
C GLU A 44 4.05 3.91 -11.12
N VAL A 45 5.31 4.10 -11.52
CA VAL A 45 5.95 5.41 -11.59
C VAL A 45 6.17 5.77 -13.05
N ASP A 46 5.66 6.91 -13.49
CA ASP A 46 5.87 7.38 -14.87
C ASP A 46 7.25 8.03 -15.05
N ALA A 47 7.60 8.35 -16.30
CA ALA A 47 8.87 9.01 -16.64
C ALA A 47 9.07 10.39 -15.96
N ARG A 48 8.00 11.01 -15.44
CA ARG A 48 8.05 12.26 -14.68
C ARG A 48 8.15 12.02 -13.17
N GLY A 49 8.24 10.77 -12.74
CA GLY A 49 8.30 10.36 -11.35
C GLY A 49 6.96 10.52 -10.62
N LYS A 50 5.83 10.57 -11.33
CA LYS A 50 4.48 10.57 -10.74
C LYS A 50 4.00 9.15 -10.52
N VAL A 51 3.25 8.98 -9.44
CA VAL A 51 2.76 7.68 -8.99
C VAL A 51 1.32 7.49 -9.46
N TRP A 52 1.07 6.36 -10.07
CA TRP A 52 -0.23 5.96 -10.59
C TRP A 52 -0.66 4.66 -9.91
N TRP A 53 -1.95 4.54 -9.63
CA TRP A 53 -2.56 3.32 -9.11
C TRP A 53 -3.26 2.59 -10.26
N ILE A 54 -3.07 1.28 -10.37
CA ILE A 54 -3.79 0.42 -11.29
C ILE A 54 -4.82 -0.34 -10.46
N ASP A 55 -6.09 -0.07 -10.72
CA ASP A 55 -7.21 -0.69 -9.98
C ASP A 55 -7.38 -2.17 -10.36
N ASP A 56 -7.49 -3.06 -9.39
CA ASP A 56 -7.65 -4.51 -9.59
C ASP A 56 -8.95 -4.87 -10.30
N TYR A 57 -10.05 -4.20 -9.95
CA TYR A 57 -11.35 -4.53 -10.51
C TYR A 57 -11.53 -3.99 -11.94
N THR A 58 -11.17 -2.72 -12.16
CA THR A 58 -11.42 -2.05 -13.44
C THR A 58 -10.21 -1.99 -14.38
N GLY A 59 -9.00 -2.27 -13.90
CA GLY A 59 -7.75 -2.08 -14.64
C GLY A 59 -7.40 -0.60 -14.88
N LYS A 60 -8.17 0.35 -14.33
CA LYS A 60 -7.99 1.77 -14.63
C LYS A 60 -6.74 2.32 -13.96
N ARG A 61 -6.01 3.13 -14.74
CA ARG A 61 -4.85 3.90 -14.28
C ARG A 61 -5.28 5.22 -13.65
N ILE A 62 -5.09 5.35 -12.35
CA ILE A 62 -5.59 6.43 -11.50
C ILE A 62 -4.44 7.30 -11.01
N TYR A 63 -4.54 8.61 -11.25
CA TYR A 63 -3.56 9.57 -10.78
C TYR A 63 -3.71 9.81 -9.28
N THR A 64 -2.65 9.56 -8.50
CA THR A 64 -2.74 9.57 -7.02
C THR A 64 -2.40 10.91 -6.37
N HIS A 65 -1.80 11.85 -7.11
CA HIS A 65 -1.33 13.12 -6.53
C HIS A 65 -2.49 14.13 -6.41
N PRO A 66 -2.48 14.99 -5.38
CA PRO A 66 -3.45 16.07 -5.26
C PRO A 66 -3.50 16.91 -6.53
N ASN A 67 -4.72 17.29 -6.93
CA ASN A 67 -4.97 18.22 -8.04
C ASN A 67 -5.97 19.29 -7.60
N THR A 68 -6.00 20.41 -8.32
CA THR A 68 -6.84 21.59 -8.03
C THR A 68 -8.35 21.34 -8.19
N TRP A 69 -8.77 20.25 -8.83
CA TRP A 69 -10.17 19.95 -9.13
C TRP A 69 -10.77 18.82 -8.29
N GLY A 70 -10.06 18.43 -7.21
CA GLY A 70 -10.46 17.37 -6.32
C GLY A 70 -9.92 16.02 -6.78
N ASN A 71 -9.17 15.38 -5.89
CA ASN A 71 -8.58 14.06 -6.09
C ASN A 71 -9.68 12.98 -6.00
N ARG A 72 -10.60 12.93 -6.96
CA ARG A 72 -11.81 12.08 -6.91
C ARG A 72 -11.54 10.60 -7.18
N TRP A 73 -10.30 10.23 -7.57
CA TRP A 73 -9.87 8.84 -7.84
C TRP A 73 -10.94 8.04 -8.61
N ARG A 74 -11.43 8.62 -9.72
CA ARG A 74 -12.53 8.02 -10.49
C ARG A 74 -12.12 6.63 -10.97
N GLY A 75 -12.87 5.62 -10.58
CA GLY A 75 -12.58 4.22 -10.91
C GLY A 75 -11.81 3.46 -9.83
N PHE A 76 -11.52 4.08 -8.68
CA PHE A 76 -10.99 3.37 -7.52
C PHE A 76 -12.09 2.52 -6.89
N SER A 77 -11.83 1.22 -6.74
CA SER A 77 -12.86 0.25 -6.35
C SER A 77 -12.95 -0.01 -4.84
N HIS A 78 -12.07 0.59 -4.04
CA HIS A 78 -11.98 0.34 -2.59
C HIS A 78 -12.50 1.52 -1.73
N GLY A 79 -12.73 1.24 -0.44
CA GLY A 79 -13.17 2.24 0.54
C GLY A 79 -12.07 3.20 1.03
N GLY A 80 -12.47 4.19 1.83
CA GLY A 80 -11.59 5.28 2.31
C GLY A 80 -10.33 4.80 3.05
N THR A 81 -10.43 3.81 3.93
CA THR A 81 -9.26 3.29 4.66
C THR A 81 -8.18 2.72 3.74
N LEU A 82 -8.59 2.00 2.68
CA LEU A 82 -7.65 1.46 1.70
C LEU A 82 -7.10 2.57 0.80
N ARG A 83 -7.91 3.57 0.48
CA ARG A 83 -7.43 4.78 -0.20
C ARG A 83 -6.33 5.47 0.60
N ASP A 84 -6.52 5.68 1.91
CA ASP A 84 -5.51 6.31 2.78
C ASP A 84 -4.20 5.52 2.80
N LEU A 85 -4.29 4.19 2.75
CA LEU A 85 -3.11 3.32 2.62
C LEU A 85 -2.39 3.54 1.28
N VAL A 86 -3.11 3.62 0.15
CA VAL A 86 -2.51 3.89 -1.16
C VAL A 86 -1.88 5.29 -1.20
N GLU A 87 -2.50 6.29 -0.56
CA GLU A 87 -1.92 7.62 -0.42
C GLU A 87 -0.63 7.60 0.41
N ALA A 88 -0.58 6.82 1.48
CA ALA A 88 0.65 6.61 2.26
C ALA A 88 1.74 5.89 1.45
N PHE A 89 1.39 4.89 0.63
CA PHE A 89 2.33 4.25 -0.29
C PHE A 89 2.89 5.23 -1.34
N ARG A 90 2.04 6.09 -1.92
CA ARG A 90 2.49 7.17 -2.81
C ARG A 90 3.53 8.04 -2.12
N ASP A 91 3.28 8.42 -0.87
CA ASP A 91 4.17 9.30 -0.11
C ASP A 91 5.51 8.62 0.20
N TYR A 92 5.51 7.32 0.52
CA TYR A 92 6.73 6.52 0.62
C TYR A 92 7.51 6.50 -0.68
N ILE A 93 6.87 6.23 -1.83
CA ILE A 93 7.54 6.21 -3.12
C ILE A 93 8.19 7.58 -3.38
N CYS A 94 7.46 8.66 -3.12
CA CYS A 94 7.93 10.02 -3.39
C CYS A 94 9.07 10.47 -2.47
N THR A 95 9.01 10.13 -1.18
CA THR A 95 9.88 10.71 -0.15
C THR A 95 10.89 9.73 0.44
N GLY A 96 10.57 8.44 0.44
CA GLY A 96 11.29 7.38 1.16
C GLY A 96 10.93 7.27 2.63
N LYS A 97 10.00 8.10 3.13
CA LYS A 97 9.54 8.03 4.51
C LYS A 97 8.70 6.77 4.71
N GLN A 98 9.23 5.84 5.47
CA GLN A 98 8.59 4.56 5.76
C GLN A 98 7.26 4.74 6.51
N LEU A 99 6.33 3.84 6.24
CA LEU A 99 5.02 3.79 6.91
C LEU A 99 5.14 3.19 8.31
N SER A 100 4.22 3.53 9.19
CA SER A 100 4.05 2.81 10.45
C SER A 100 3.47 1.42 10.19
N PRO A 101 3.95 0.35 10.86
CA PRO A 101 3.29 -0.96 10.82
C PRO A 101 1.80 -0.92 11.21
N PHE A 102 1.36 0.12 11.93
CA PHE A 102 -0.05 0.39 12.23
C PHE A 102 -0.98 0.41 10.99
N TYR A 103 -0.44 0.74 9.81
CA TYR A 103 -1.20 0.71 8.56
C TYR A 103 -1.55 -0.73 8.09
N LEU A 104 -0.92 -1.76 8.64
CA LEU A 104 -1.21 -3.17 8.38
C LEU A 104 -2.37 -3.66 9.27
N GLY A 105 -3.58 -3.26 8.89
CA GLY A 105 -4.80 -3.58 9.61
C GLY A 105 -4.91 -2.85 10.95
N PRO A 106 -5.28 -1.56 10.93
CA PRO A 106 -5.55 -0.79 12.14
C PRO A 106 -6.58 -1.49 13.03
N GLU A 107 -6.40 -1.42 14.33
CA GLU A 107 -7.29 -2.04 15.30
C GLU A 107 -8.50 -1.15 15.58
N ARG A 108 -9.66 -1.75 15.86
CA ARG A 108 -10.82 -1.00 16.34
C ARG A 108 -10.59 -0.56 17.79
N HIS A 109 -11.34 0.45 18.23
CA HIS A 109 -11.20 1.04 19.57
C HIS A 109 -11.26 0.03 20.73
N ARG A 110 -11.87 -1.14 20.52
CA ARG A 110 -11.78 -2.30 21.42
C ARG A 110 -11.14 -3.46 20.68
N ILE A 111 -10.16 -4.11 21.32
CA ILE A 111 -9.46 -5.30 20.81
C ILE A 111 -10.45 -6.44 20.50
N THR A 112 -11.58 -6.52 21.23
CA THR A 112 -12.66 -7.50 21.02
C THR A 112 -13.38 -7.36 19.69
N ASP A 113 -13.29 -6.19 19.04
CA ASP A 113 -14.04 -5.89 17.82
C ASP A 113 -13.24 -6.26 16.55
N GLY A 114 -11.99 -6.73 16.72
CA GLY A 114 -11.08 -7.09 15.64
C GLY A 114 -10.44 -5.88 14.92
N ASN A 115 -9.84 -6.13 13.76
CA ASN A 115 -9.23 -5.08 12.94
C ASN A 115 -10.26 -4.39 12.03
N ILE A 116 -9.99 -3.15 11.63
CA ILE A 116 -10.87 -2.36 10.75
C ILE A 116 -11.14 -3.08 9.42
N TRP A 117 -10.16 -3.86 8.93
CA TRP A 117 -10.25 -4.61 7.68
C TRP A 117 -11.19 -5.83 7.77
N GLY A 118 -11.50 -6.31 8.98
CA GLY A 118 -12.31 -7.49 9.23
C GLY A 118 -11.59 -8.80 8.87
N TYR A 119 -10.26 -8.81 8.85
CA TYR A 119 -9.47 -10.03 8.67
C TYR A 119 -9.55 -10.88 9.95
N SER A 120 -9.47 -12.21 9.83
CA SER A 120 -9.25 -13.06 11.00
C SER A 120 -7.91 -12.72 11.66
N THR A 121 -7.75 -13.10 12.94
CA THR A 121 -6.49 -12.92 13.66
C THR A 121 -5.31 -13.55 12.90
N GLU A 122 -5.46 -14.80 12.43
CA GLU A 122 -4.42 -15.50 11.66
C GLU A 122 -4.06 -14.77 10.36
N ALA A 123 -5.05 -14.36 9.57
CA ALA A 123 -4.79 -13.64 8.32
C ALA A 123 -4.10 -12.29 8.58
N MET A 124 -4.45 -11.62 9.68
CA MET A 124 -3.84 -10.34 10.05
C MET A 124 -2.42 -10.51 10.59
N THR A 125 -2.17 -11.54 11.38
CA THR A 125 -0.82 -11.90 11.81
C THR A 125 0.07 -12.19 10.60
N ALA A 126 -0.40 -13.01 9.65
CA ALA A 126 0.37 -13.33 8.43
C ALA A 126 0.71 -12.08 7.60
N VAL A 127 -0.24 -11.16 7.44
CA VAL A 127 0.01 -9.87 6.75
C VAL A 127 1.04 -9.04 7.50
N ARG A 128 0.92 -8.91 8.83
CA ARG A 128 1.84 -8.12 9.67
C ARG A 128 3.26 -8.69 9.62
N GLU A 129 3.41 -10.01 9.67
CA GLU A 129 4.70 -10.69 9.61
C GLU A 129 5.34 -10.57 8.23
N GLN A 130 4.61 -10.87 7.15
CA GLN A 130 5.17 -10.85 5.81
C GLN A 130 5.38 -9.41 5.31
N ALA A 131 4.32 -8.59 5.31
CA ALA A 131 4.41 -7.24 4.77
C ALA A 131 5.23 -6.33 5.68
N GLY A 132 5.19 -6.51 7.01
CA GLY A 132 5.92 -5.67 7.96
C GLY A 132 7.44 -5.74 7.85
N THR A 133 7.98 -6.81 7.27
CA THR A 133 9.42 -6.93 6.99
C THR A 133 9.88 -6.11 5.78
N LEU A 134 8.94 -5.68 4.92
CA LEU A 134 9.28 -4.98 3.69
C LEU A 134 9.81 -3.56 3.96
N PRO A 135 10.74 -3.05 3.13
CA PRO A 135 11.36 -1.73 3.33
C PRO A 135 10.39 -0.54 3.35
N VAL A 136 9.16 -0.72 2.87
CA VAL A 136 8.09 0.29 2.91
C VAL A 136 7.59 0.58 4.33
N PHE A 137 7.73 -0.37 5.26
CA PHE A 137 7.36 -0.19 6.66
C PHE A 137 8.57 0.07 7.54
N ARG A 138 8.38 0.85 8.61
CA ARG A 138 9.37 0.99 9.66
C ARG A 138 9.53 -0.35 10.36
N GLN A 139 10.73 -0.90 10.28
CA GLN A 139 11.08 -2.05 11.09
C GLN A 139 11.16 -1.57 12.54
N SER A 140 10.40 -2.19 13.44
CA SER A 140 10.66 -2.06 14.87
C SER A 140 12.11 -2.50 15.05
N GLN A 141 13.02 -1.57 15.36
CA GLN A 141 14.37 -1.98 15.71
C GLN A 141 14.22 -3.01 16.82
N GLN A 142 14.82 -4.19 16.61
CA GLN A 142 15.03 -5.14 17.69
C GLN A 142 15.51 -4.31 18.88
N GLN A 143 14.77 -4.36 19.98
CA GLN A 143 15.33 -3.95 21.26
C GLN A 143 16.51 -4.89 21.48
N ASP A 144 17.71 -4.41 21.16
CA ASP A 144 18.95 -4.95 21.67
C ASP A 144 18.80 -4.95 23.18
N THR A 145 18.45 -6.13 23.69
CA THR A 145 18.44 -6.42 25.10
C THR A 145 19.90 -6.73 25.41
N ALA A 146 20.58 -5.78 26.03
CA ALA A 146 21.83 -6.00 26.75
C ALA A 146 21.57 -5.72 28.23
#